data_AF-A0A1Y4S8S9-F1
#
_entry.id   AF-A0A1Y4S8S9-F1
#
_cell.length_a   1.000
_cell.length_b   1.000
_cell.length_c   1.000
_cell.angle_alpha   90.00
_cell.angle_beta   90.00
_cell.angle_gamma   90.00
#
_symmetry.space_group_name_H-M   'P 1'
#
loop_
_entity.id
_entity.type
_entity.pdbx_description
1 polymer ?
#
loop_
_entity_poly.entity_id
_entity_poly.type
_entity_poly.pdbx_seq_one_letter_code
_entity_poly.pdbx_strand_id
1 'polypeptide(L)'
;MKPKNRIRKKRAFMVCLLSAVLCLSSGLPSRAEAERQQKDEISEYGTYRVGERETGQVDLLTGRLCLEQTDLPGGKESPVEFVRYYVSGSTYSEDEDNPAGAGMYWTHNYCYSASVYEGDIVIQLPGELSQNWQKVYAEGWISTNAPSYTLEEQGDGYLLTGPDGETVFFHRSGLATELTGADGETVKLSYEDGKLSRADLEDGYLEFEFSGDALTAVTDSAGNRILYSHNEDENLISAFVEDGWSLQYFYDDSVTDGERLVSVTNEEGREILSAEYELISDMSVSYGQSVVYLETETQPACTFSYEHYNGIHTCTYADGSTLAVTFDQNTTQPEYYLWSWYDSQGAVMRRMQTSAQKY
;
A
#
# COMPACT_ATOMS: atom_id res chain seq x y z
N MET A 1 -9.03 19.19 -43.69
CA MET A 1 -8.50 18.12 -42.81
C MET A 1 -7.92 18.79 -41.58
N LYS A 2 -8.58 18.66 -40.43
CA LYS A 2 -8.04 19.08 -39.12
C LYS A 2 -7.72 17.80 -38.33
N PRO A 3 -6.54 17.67 -37.70
CA PRO A 3 -6.24 16.51 -36.89
C PRO A 3 -7.06 16.57 -35.60
N LYS A 4 -7.65 15.43 -35.22
CA LYS A 4 -8.32 15.24 -33.93
C LYS A 4 -7.25 15.05 -32.86
N ASN A 5 -7.13 16.01 -31.94
CA ASN A 5 -6.40 15.81 -30.68
C ASN A 5 -7.08 14.69 -29.89
N ARG A 6 -6.40 13.55 -29.76
CA ARG A 6 -6.72 12.54 -28.76
C ARG A 6 -5.97 12.93 -27.49
N ILE A 7 -6.71 13.39 -26.49
CA ILE A 7 -6.23 13.54 -25.11
C ILE A 7 -6.02 12.12 -24.59
N ARG A 8 -4.76 11.71 -24.38
CA ARG A 8 -4.43 10.51 -23.62
C ARG A 8 -4.61 10.86 -22.14
N LYS A 9 -5.36 10.04 -21.40
CA LYS A 9 -5.34 10.08 -19.93
C LYS A 9 -3.97 9.52 -19.52
N LYS A 10 -3.11 10.37 -18.96
CA LYS A 10 -1.86 9.97 -18.31
C LYS A 10 -2.18 9.77 -16.83
N ARG A 11 -1.82 8.61 -16.27
CA ARG A 11 -1.86 8.33 -14.82
C ARG A 11 -0.46 8.62 -14.29
N ALA A 12 -0.36 9.20 -13.10
CA ALA A 12 0.92 9.33 -12.44
C ALA A 12 1.44 7.94 -12.04
N PHE A 13 2.71 7.92 -11.70
CA PHE A 13 3.53 6.73 -11.49
C PHE A 13 2.89 5.80 -10.48
N MET A 14 2.70 4.58 -10.94
CA MET A 14 2.12 3.50 -10.20
C MET A 14 3.04 2.32 -10.43
N VAL A 15 3.68 1.83 -9.38
CA VAL A 15 4.00 0.41 -9.30
C VAL A 15 2.66 -0.30 -9.51
N CYS A 16 2.59 -1.06 -10.60
CA CYS A 16 1.37 -1.46 -11.26
C CYS A 16 0.46 -2.31 -10.35
N LEU A 17 -0.72 -1.80 -10.00
CA LEU A 17 -1.87 -2.61 -9.57
C LEU A 17 -3.14 -2.18 -10.35
N LEU A 18 -3.18 -2.54 -11.63
CA LEU A 18 -4.33 -2.29 -12.51
C LEU A 18 -5.60 -2.96 -11.96
N SER A 19 -6.68 -2.18 -11.84
CA SER A 19 -8.03 -2.68 -11.53
C SER A 19 -8.73 -3.27 -12.75
N ALA A 20 -9.50 -4.34 -12.56
CA ALA A 20 -10.62 -4.70 -13.41
C ALA A 20 -11.91 -4.83 -12.57
N VAL A 21 -12.86 -3.92 -12.81
CA VAL A 21 -14.26 -4.02 -12.36
C VAL A 21 -15.05 -4.81 -13.40
N LEU A 22 -15.84 -5.80 -12.97
CA LEU A 22 -16.98 -6.27 -13.76
C LEU A 22 -18.23 -6.45 -12.89
N CYS A 23 -19.24 -5.66 -13.23
CA CYS A 23 -20.60 -5.70 -12.70
C CYS A 23 -21.37 -6.91 -13.28
N LEU A 24 -22.28 -7.46 -12.47
CA LEU A 24 -23.17 -8.58 -12.80
C LEU A 24 -24.01 -8.35 -14.07
N SER A 25 -23.98 -9.32 -14.99
CA SER A 25 -25.18 -9.65 -15.77
C SER A 25 -25.20 -11.14 -16.14
N SER A 26 -26.41 -11.68 -16.10
CA SER A 26 -26.77 -13.09 -16.22
C SER A 26 -26.38 -13.74 -17.56
N GLY A 27 -25.64 -14.84 -17.50
CA GLY A 27 -25.43 -15.76 -18.62
C GLY A 27 -24.13 -16.54 -18.46
N LEU A 28 -24.21 -17.85 -18.15
CA LEU A 28 -23.05 -18.73 -18.03
C LEU A 28 -22.24 -18.77 -19.34
N PRO A 29 -20.93 -18.42 -19.36
CA PRO A 29 -20.10 -18.57 -20.53
C PRO A 29 -19.54 -20.00 -20.64
N SER A 30 -19.17 -20.37 -21.87
CA SER A 30 -18.72 -21.73 -22.19
C SER A 30 -17.26 -21.98 -21.78
N ARG A 31 -16.91 -23.25 -21.54
CA ARG A 31 -15.62 -23.72 -21.01
C ARG A 31 -14.37 -23.23 -21.78
N ALA A 32 -14.53 -22.79 -23.04
CA ALA A 32 -13.43 -22.27 -23.87
C ALA A 32 -13.19 -20.76 -23.72
N GLU A 33 -14.15 -20.00 -23.16
CA GLU A 33 -13.99 -18.56 -22.86
C GLU A 33 -13.37 -18.35 -21.48
N ALA A 34 -13.63 -19.25 -20.53
CA ALA A 34 -12.98 -19.27 -19.20
C ALA A 34 -11.46 -19.49 -19.29
N GLU A 35 -10.97 -20.29 -20.25
CA GLU A 35 -9.54 -20.54 -20.43
C GLU A 35 -8.80 -19.39 -21.15
N ARG A 36 -9.52 -18.48 -21.84
CA ARG A 36 -8.90 -17.28 -22.45
C ARG A 36 -8.87 -16.09 -21.51
N GLN A 37 -9.82 -15.96 -20.58
CA GLN A 37 -9.75 -14.97 -19.49
C GLN A 37 -8.69 -15.32 -18.44
N GLN A 38 -8.31 -16.59 -18.32
CA GLN A 38 -7.29 -17.03 -17.36
C GLN A 38 -5.84 -16.66 -17.76
N LYS A 39 -5.64 -15.99 -18.90
CA LYS A 39 -4.30 -15.69 -19.45
C LYS A 39 -3.84 -14.24 -19.35
N ASP A 40 -4.69 -13.34 -18.85
CA ASP A 40 -4.39 -11.89 -18.81
C ASP A 40 -4.26 -11.28 -17.39
N GLU A 41 -4.29 -12.05 -16.30
CA GLU A 41 -4.14 -11.51 -14.93
C GLU A 41 -3.37 -12.46 -14.01
N ILE A 42 -2.05 -12.58 -14.19
CA ILE A 42 -1.16 -13.08 -13.12
C ILE A 42 0.15 -12.28 -13.21
N SER A 43 0.17 -11.10 -12.62
CA SER A 43 1.42 -10.44 -12.19
C SER A 43 1.29 -9.98 -10.74
N GLU A 44 2.28 -10.40 -9.94
CA GLU A 44 2.79 -9.83 -8.68
C GLU A 44 1.86 -9.51 -7.49
N TYR A 45 2.19 -10.10 -6.33
CA TYR A 45 1.86 -9.72 -4.94
C TYR A 45 0.41 -9.30 -4.56
N GLY A 46 -0.58 -9.47 -5.43
CA GLY A 46 -1.93 -8.91 -5.25
C GLY A 46 -3.04 -9.86 -4.76
N THR A 47 -2.80 -11.15 -4.53
CA THR A 47 -3.90 -12.13 -4.36
C THR A 47 -4.33 -12.42 -2.92
N TYR A 48 -3.67 -11.83 -1.92
CA TYR A 48 -4.01 -12.05 -0.51
C TYR A 48 -4.70 -10.85 0.15
N ARG A 49 -4.97 -9.75 -0.57
CA ARG A 49 -5.68 -8.60 -0.03
C ARG A 49 -7.19 -8.83 -0.06
N VAL A 50 -7.84 -8.70 1.10
CA VAL A 50 -9.30 -8.82 1.25
C VAL A 50 -9.89 -7.44 1.46
N GLY A 51 -10.63 -6.99 0.46
CA GLY A 51 -11.47 -5.81 0.51
C GLY A 51 -11.26 -4.86 -0.67
N GLU A 52 -11.91 -3.70 -0.64
CA GLU A 52 -11.77 -2.68 -1.68
C GLU A 52 -10.63 -1.68 -1.39
N ARG A 53 -9.84 -1.37 -2.44
CA ARG A 53 -8.58 -0.60 -2.35
C ARG A 53 -8.74 0.76 -1.67
N GLU A 54 -9.79 1.49 -2.00
CA GLU A 54 -10.00 2.88 -1.56
C GLU A 54 -10.69 2.98 -0.19
N THR A 55 -11.37 1.91 0.25
CA THR A 55 -12.11 1.92 1.52
C THR A 55 -11.48 1.04 2.59
N GLY A 56 -10.39 0.33 2.26
CA GLY A 56 -9.62 -0.52 3.18
C GLY A 56 -9.58 -1.98 2.75
N GLN A 57 -8.38 -2.56 2.81
CA GLN A 57 -8.10 -3.96 2.52
C GLN A 57 -7.27 -4.58 3.66
N VAL A 58 -7.48 -5.86 3.96
CA VAL A 58 -6.58 -6.61 4.85
C VAL A 58 -5.66 -7.49 4.02
N ASP A 59 -4.36 -7.35 4.19
CA ASP A 59 -3.39 -8.34 3.73
C ASP A 59 -3.57 -9.61 4.58
N LEU A 60 -4.14 -10.66 3.99
CA LEU A 60 -4.42 -11.90 4.69
C LEU A 60 -3.14 -12.69 5.04
N LEU A 61 -2.02 -12.44 4.34
CA LEU A 61 -0.75 -13.08 4.66
C LEU A 61 -0.14 -12.46 5.94
N THR A 62 -0.21 -11.14 6.09
CA THR A 62 0.43 -10.44 7.22
C THR A 62 -0.52 -10.00 8.32
N GLY A 63 -1.83 -9.97 8.05
CA GLY A 63 -2.87 -9.48 8.95
C GLY A 63 -2.95 -7.96 9.08
N ARG A 64 -2.30 -7.22 8.16
CA ARG A 64 -2.23 -5.76 8.19
C ARG A 64 -3.39 -5.12 7.44
N LEU A 65 -3.92 -4.03 8.00
CA LEU A 65 -4.82 -3.12 7.29
C LEU A 65 -4.00 -2.26 6.32
N CYS A 66 -4.42 -2.24 5.07
CA CYS A 66 -3.92 -1.40 4.01
C CYS A 66 -5.05 -0.48 3.55
N LEU A 67 -4.83 0.83 3.55
CA LEU A 67 -5.78 1.80 3.00
C LEU A 67 -5.05 2.72 2.03
N GLU A 68 -5.63 2.90 0.85
CA GLU A 68 -5.15 3.87 -0.14
C GLU A 68 -6.13 5.03 -0.25
N GLN A 69 -5.62 6.25 -0.13
CA GLN A 69 -6.43 7.47 -0.26
C GLN A 69 -5.86 8.35 -1.35
N THR A 70 -6.62 8.53 -2.43
CA THR A 70 -6.30 9.53 -3.46
C THR A 70 -6.81 10.89 -3.00
N ASP A 71 -5.90 11.84 -2.75
CA ASP A 71 -6.30 13.19 -2.36
C ASP A 71 -6.28 14.14 -3.57
N LEU A 72 -5.32 13.98 -4.49
CA LEU A 72 -5.29 14.67 -5.77
C LEU A 72 -5.32 13.61 -6.89
N PRO A 73 -6.36 13.55 -7.74
CA PRO A 73 -6.58 12.43 -8.66
C PRO A 73 -5.78 12.48 -9.98
N GLY A 74 -4.98 13.53 -10.19
CA GLY A 74 -4.28 13.73 -11.45
C GLY A 74 -5.20 14.01 -12.66
N GLY A 75 -4.60 14.16 -13.83
CA GLY A 75 -5.31 14.44 -15.09
C GLY A 75 -5.93 15.85 -15.20
N LYS A 76 -7.27 15.93 -15.26
CA LYS A 76 -7.98 17.20 -15.55
C LYS A 76 -8.24 18.03 -14.30
N GLU A 77 -8.34 17.37 -13.16
CA GLU A 77 -8.73 17.99 -11.89
C GLU A 77 -7.49 18.43 -11.13
N SER A 78 -6.41 17.65 -11.19
CA SER A 78 -5.06 18.02 -10.77
C SER A 78 -4.06 17.66 -11.87
N PRO A 79 -3.01 18.46 -12.15
CA PRO A 79 -1.96 18.06 -13.07
C PRO A 79 -1.16 16.84 -12.58
N VAL A 80 -1.06 16.63 -11.25
CA VAL A 80 -0.24 15.59 -10.63
C VAL A 80 -1.05 14.81 -9.60
N GLU A 81 -0.96 13.49 -9.62
CA GLU A 81 -1.64 12.65 -8.64
C GLU A 81 -0.90 12.66 -7.30
N PHE A 82 -1.65 12.72 -6.20
CA PHE A 82 -1.13 12.55 -4.84
C PHE A 82 -1.98 11.53 -4.10
N VAL A 83 -1.32 10.48 -3.61
CA VAL A 83 -1.95 9.33 -2.95
C VAL A 83 -1.22 9.04 -1.65
N ARG A 84 -1.99 8.86 -0.58
CA ARG A 84 -1.51 8.39 0.72
C ARG A 84 -1.81 6.90 0.90
N TYR A 85 -0.93 6.22 1.62
CA TYR A 85 -1.05 4.80 1.95
C TYR A 85 -0.92 4.61 3.44
N TYR A 86 -1.89 3.96 4.06
CA TYR A 86 -1.81 3.47 5.43
C TYR A 86 -1.51 1.98 5.42
N VAL A 87 -0.52 1.53 6.19
CA VAL A 87 -0.23 0.10 6.39
C VAL A 87 0.00 -0.18 7.87
N SER A 88 -0.98 -0.78 8.55
CA SER A 88 -0.91 -0.98 10.01
C SER A 88 0.31 -1.82 10.42
N GLY A 89 1.07 -1.37 11.41
CA GLY A 89 2.26 -2.08 11.88
C GLY A 89 3.43 -2.08 10.87
N SER A 90 3.41 -1.20 9.86
CA SER A 90 4.58 -0.87 9.03
C SER A 90 5.54 -0.01 9.84
N THR A 91 6.60 -0.60 10.38
CA THR A 91 7.57 0.11 11.21
C THR A 91 8.46 1.03 10.38
N TYR A 92 8.45 2.33 10.68
CA TYR A 92 9.71 3.02 10.90
C TYR A 92 10.26 2.51 12.23
N SER A 93 11.57 2.38 12.40
CA SER A 93 12.09 2.11 13.74
C SER A 93 11.65 3.24 14.67
N GLU A 94 11.38 2.94 15.95
CA GLU A 94 10.97 3.96 16.95
C GLU A 94 11.96 5.14 17.07
N ASP A 95 13.18 4.95 16.54
CA ASP A 95 14.27 5.92 16.51
C ASP A 95 14.35 6.74 15.19
N GLU A 96 13.51 6.47 14.19
CA GLU A 96 13.53 7.16 12.88
C GLU A 96 12.24 7.96 12.64
N ASP A 97 12.40 9.26 12.38
CA ASP A 97 11.30 10.15 12.00
C ASP A 97 10.60 9.61 10.74
N ASN A 98 9.26 9.54 10.74
CA ASN A 98 8.52 9.18 9.53
C ASN A 98 8.72 10.25 8.45
N PRO A 99 9.47 9.98 7.36
CA PRO A 99 9.78 10.96 6.33
C PRO A 99 8.56 11.41 5.53
N ALA A 100 7.41 10.72 5.66
CA ALA A 100 6.15 11.16 5.08
C ALA A 100 5.51 12.33 5.85
N GLY A 101 5.81 12.46 7.14
CA GLY A 101 5.15 13.40 8.05
C GLY A 101 3.64 13.24 8.16
N ALA A 102 3.05 12.15 7.65
CA ALA A 102 1.60 11.96 7.58
C ALA A 102 1.04 11.19 8.79
N GLY A 103 1.78 11.18 9.90
CA GLY A 103 1.49 10.39 11.09
C GLY A 103 1.86 8.91 10.98
N MET A 104 1.72 8.18 12.09
CA MET A 104 2.20 6.81 12.17
C MET A 104 1.50 5.90 11.17
N TYR A 105 2.28 5.02 10.53
CA TYR A 105 1.86 4.07 9.49
C TYR A 105 1.36 4.65 8.16
N TRP A 106 1.32 5.98 8.04
CA TRP A 106 1.00 6.65 6.79
C TRP A 106 2.27 6.98 6.00
N THR A 107 2.21 6.72 4.71
CA THR A 107 3.18 7.13 3.69
C THR A 107 2.44 7.76 2.51
N HIS A 108 3.17 8.25 1.50
CA HIS A 108 2.57 8.73 0.26
C HIS A 108 3.45 8.40 -0.93
N ASN A 109 2.92 8.50 -2.15
CA ASN A 109 3.56 8.10 -3.42
C ASN A 109 4.87 8.84 -3.80
N TYR A 110 5.38 9.71 -2.93
CA TYR A 110 6.67 10.40 -3.07
C TYR A 110 7.57 10.26 -1.83
N CYS A 111 7.16 9.46 -0.85
CA CYS A 111 7.89 9.19 0.38
C CYS A 111 8.84 7.99 0.19
N TYR A 112 9.95 8.23 -0.51
CA TYR A 112 11.02 7.27 -0.69
C TYR A 112 12.20 7.65 0.21
N SER A 113 12.67 6.72 1.04
CA SER A 113 13.85 6.94 1.88
C SER A 113 14.71 5.68 2.01
N ALA A 114 15.96 5.87 2.40
CA ALA A 114 16.90 4.81 2.69
C ALA A 114 17.73 5.14 3.93
N SER A 115 17.73 4.26 4.92
CA SER A 115 18.62 4.34 6.08
C SER A 115 19.91 3.60 5.75
N VAL A 116 20.99 4.35 5.53
CA VAL A 116 22.27 3.84 5.03
C VAL A 116 23.23 3.62 6.18
N TYR A 117 23.62 2.37 6.42
CA TYR A 117 24.56 1.97 7.47
C TYR A 117 25.83 1.35 6.87
N GLU A 118 26.81 1.01 7.73
CA GLU A 118 28.01 0.31 7.29
C GLU A 118 27.69 -1.14 6.92
N GLY A 119 27.51 -1.40 5.62
CA GLY A 119 27.29 -2.75 5.09
C GLY A 119 25.82 -3.14 4.94
N ASP A 120 24.89 -2.34 5.46
CA ASP A 120 23.46 -2.57 5.36
C ASP A 120 22.73 -1.29 4.89
N ILE A 121 21.65 -1.45 4.13
CA ILE A 121 20.73 -0.36 3.75
C ILE A 121 19.30 -0.84 3.99
N VAL A 122 18.50 -0.03 4.67
CA VAL A 122 17.07 -0.27 4.82
C VAL A 122 16.34 0.73 3.93
N ILE A 123 15.64 0.26 2.90
CA ILE A 123 14.90 1.12 1.98
C ILE A 123 13.42 1.08 2.34
N GLN A 124 12.81 2.25 2.46
CA GLN A 124 11.38 2.41 2.61
C GLN A 124 10.78 2.90 1.29
N LEU A 125 9.85 2.10 0.75
CA LEU A 125 9.04 2.48 -0.40
C LEU A 125 7.61 2.85 0.06
N PRO A 126 6.91 3.73 -0.67
CA PRO A 126 5.52 4.08 -0.38
C PRO A 126 4.60 2.87 -0.32
N GLY A 127 3.80 2.76 0.74
CA GLY A 127 2.78 1.70 0.87
C GLY A 127 3.33 0.26 0.95
N GLU A 128 4.65 0.11 1.10
CA GLU A 128 5.33 -1.18 1.18
C GLU A 128 6.04 -1.36 2.52
N LEU A 129 6.40 -2.61 2.79
CA LEU A 129 7.29 -2.94 3.90
C LEU A 129 8.73 -2.58 3.54
N SER A 130 9.51 -2.23 4.56
CA SER A 130 10.92 -1.89 4.39
C SER A 130 11.70 -3.05 3.76
N GLN A 131 12.56 -2.74 2.81
CA GLN A 131 13.47 -3.68 2.16
C GLN A 131 14.82 -3.64 2.86
N ASN A 132 15.33 -4.81 3.25
CA ASN A 132 16.64 -4.92 3.91
C ASN A 132 17.68 -5.40 2.91
N TRP A 133 18.77 -4.64 2.79
CA TRP A 133 19.84 -4.88 1.83
C TRP A 133 21.17 -5.06 2.54
N GLN A 134 21.89 -6.12 2.21
CA GLN A 134 23.20 -6.42 2.79
C GLN A 134 24.27 -6.43 1.71
N LYS A 135 25.43 -5.83 2.00
CA LYS A 135 26.56 -5.83 1.08
C LYS A 135 27.37 -7.11 1.24
N VAL A 136 27.35 -7.97 0.23
CA VAL A 136 28.09 -9.23 0.18
C VAL A 136 29.30 -9.11 -0.75
N TYR A 137 30.46 -9.56 -0.25
CA TYR A 137 31.70 -9.54 -1.00
C TYR A 137 31.57 -10.33 -2.31
N ALA A 138 31.95 -9.71 -3.43
CA ALA A 138 31.86 -10.24 -4.80
C ALA A 138 30.43 -10.46 -5.36
N GLU A 139 29.38 -10.33 -4.56
CA GLU A 139 27.98 -10.49 -4.99
C GLU A 139 27.19 -9.16 -5.06
N GLY A 140 27.69 -8.10 -4.43
CA GLY A 140 27.02 -6.79 -4.44
C GLY A 140 26.01 -6.66 -3.31
N TRP A 141 24.94 -5.91 -3.54
CA TRP A 141 23.85 -5.77 -2.58
C TRP A 141 22.81 -6.87 -2.81
N ILE A 142 22.44 -7.57 -1.74
CA ILE A 142 21.40 -8.61 -1.78
C ILE A 142 20.30 -8.32 -0.78
N SER A 143 19.07 -8.73 -1.12
CA SER A 143 17.91 -8.67 -0.22
C SER A 143 17.19 -10.01 -0.21
N THR A 144 16.82 -10.49 0.98
CA THR A 144 16.02 -11.71 1.14
C THR A 144 14.52 -11.41 1.11
N ASN A 145 14.11 -10.20 1.46
CA ASN A 145 12.70 -9.78 1.49
C ASN A 145 12.27 -8.97 0.27
N ALA A 146 13.20 -8.57 -0.60
CA ALA A 146 12.93 -7.94 -1.90
C ALA A 146 13.73 -8.60 -3.05
N PRO A 147 13.62 -9.91 -3.29
CA PRO A 147 14.47 -10.64 -4.25
C PRO A 147 14.20 -10.28 -5.72
N SER A 148 13.08 -9.60 -6.01
CA SER A 148 12.73 -9.12 -7.35
C SER A 148 13.33 -7.75 -7.69
N TYR A 149 13.89 -7.06 -6.70
CA TYR A 149 14.58 -5.80 -6.86
C TYR A 149 16.09 -6.02 -7.02
N THR A 150 16.79 -5.04 -7.57
CA THR A 150 18.26 -4.97 -7.52
C THR A 150 18.71 -3.61 -6.98
N LEU A 151 19.85 -3.59 -6.30
CA LEU A 151 20.44 -2.37 -5.76
C LEU A 151 21.91 -2.26 -6.18
N GLU A 152 22.25 -1.13 -6.81
CA GLU A 152 23.61 -0.87 -7.28
C GLU A 152 24.15 0.43 -6.69
N GLU A 153 25.43 0.45 -6.32
CA GLU A 153 26.10 1.69 -5.92
C GLU A 153 26.51 2.47 -7.18
N GLN A 154 25.97 3.68 -7.36
CA GLN A 154 26.19 4.50 -8.55
C GLN A 154 26.54 5.93 -8.15
N GLY A 155 27.75 6.38 -8.51
CA GLY A 155 28.20 7.75 -8.24
C GLY A 155 28.14 8.11 -6.75
N ASP A 156 27.32 9.12 -6.44
CA ASP A 156 27.08 9.67 -5.11
C ASP A 156 25.89 9.02 -4.37
N GLY A 157 25.41 7.87 -4.84
CA GLY A 157 24.23 7.22 -4.27
C GLY A 157 24.06 5.75 -4.63
N TYR A 158 22.80 5.33 -4.60
CA TYR A 158 22.36 3.96 -4.84
C TYR A 158 21.17 3.97 -5.80
N LEU A 159 21.22 3.13 -6.82
CA LEU A 159 20.14 2.93 -7.77
C LEU A 159 19.40 1.64 -7.42
N LEU A 160 18.17 1.77 -6.95
CA LEU A 160 17.23 0.67 -6.80
C LEU A 160 16.52 0.47 -8.14
N THR A 161 16.45 -0.76 -8.64
CA THR A 161 15.67 -1.13 -9.82
C THR A 161 14.62 -2.16 -9.41
N GLY A 162 13.36 -1.88 -9.74
CA GLY A 162 12.25 -2.79 -9.49
C GLY A 162 12.01 -3.79 -10.62
N PRO A 163 11.10 -4.75 -10.40
CA PRO A 163 10.85 -5.85 -11.32
C PRO A 163 10.33 -5.43 -12.70
N ASP A 164 9.61 -4.31 -12.78
CA ASP A 164 9.04 -3.79 -14.02
C ASP A 164 10.01 -2.84 -14.77
N GLY A 165 11.19 -2.58 -14.19
CA GLY A 165 12.23 -1.72 -14.75
C GLY A 165 12.12 -0.26 -14.34
N GLU A 166 11.22 0.08 -13.43
CA GLU A 166 11.22 1.33 -12.69
C GLU A 166 12.47 1.45 -11.81
N THR A 167 12.94 2.67 -11.58
CA THR A 167 14.14 2.92 -10.78
C THR A 167 13.95 4.06 -9.80
N VAL A 168 14.60 3.95 -8.65
CA VAL A 168 14.71 5.01 -7.64
C VAL A 168 16.18 5.26 -7.34
N PHE A 169 16.63 6.49 -7.51
CA PHE A 169 17.98 6.89 -7.13
C PHE A 169 17.96 7.56 -5.75
N PHE A 170 18.67 6.95 -4.80
CA PHE A 170 18.88 7.47 -3.45
C PHE A 170 20.27 8.10 -3.34
N HIS A 171 20.34 9.38 -2.96
CA HIS A 171 21.63 9.99 -2.60
C HIS A 171 22.20 9.33 -1.33
N ARG A 172 23.52 9.42 -1.10
CA ARG A 172 24.18 8.87 0.12
C ARG A 172 23.62 9.34 1.45
N SER A 173 22.86 10.43 1.48
CA SER A 173 22.14 10.89 2.67
C SER A 173 20.88 10.07 2.97
N GLY A 174 20.47 9.16 2.08
CA GLY A 174 19.25 8.37 2.23
C GLY A 174 18.01 8.95 1.55
N LEU A 175 18.09 10.16 1.00
CA LEU A 175 16.97 10.81 0.33
C LEU A 175 16.90 10.39 -1.13
N ALA A 176 15.72 9.97 -1.60
CA ALA A 176 15.49 9.74 -3.01
C ALA A 176 15.51 11.08 -3.77
N THR A 177 16.23 11.18 -4.88
CA THR A 177 16.31 12.44 -5.65
C THR A 177 15.73 12.34 -7.05
N GLU A 178 15.62 11.11 -7.58
CA GLU A 178 15.05 10.85 -8.90
C GLU A 178 14.29 9.53 -8.91
N LEU A 179 13.06 9.56 -9.44
CA LEU A 179 12.24 8.39 -9.73
C LEU A 179 12.13 8.28 -11.26
N THR A 180 12.24 7.07 -11.81
CA THR A 180 11.98 6.80 -13.23
C THR A 180 11.03 5.62 -13.36
N GLY A 181 9.97 5.79 -14.14
CA GLY A 181 8.93 4.77 -14.33
C GLY A 181 9.37 3.79 -15.40
N ALA A 182 8.69 2.63 -15.46
CA ALA A 182 8.93 1.65 -16.52
C ALA A 182 8.65 2.20 -17.94
N ASP A 183 7.85 3.25 -18.04
CA ASP A 183 7.58 3.99 -19.29
C ASP A 183 8.62 5.09 -19.60
N GLY A 184 9.58 5.30 -18.70
CA GLY A 184 10.66 6.29 -18.83
C GLY A 184 10.27 7.71 -18.42
N GLU A 185 9.07 7.95 -17.91
CA GLU A 185 8.76 9.23 -17.27
C GLU A 185 9.67 9.41 -16.04
N THR A 186 10.02 10.66 -15.71
CA THR A 186 10.85 10.95 -14.52
C THR A 186 10.20 11.93 -13.55
N VAL A 187 10.50 11.76 -12.27
CA VAL A 187 10.15 12.67 -11.17
C VAL A 187 11.41 13.09 -10.45
N LYS A 188 11.58 14.39 -10.20
CA LYS A 188 12.67 14.91 -9.39
C LYS A 188 12.16 15.35 -8.03
N LEU A 189 12.84 14.91 -6.98
CA LEU A 189 12.49 15.22 -5.60
C LEU A 189 13.49 16.22 -5.02
N SER A 190 12.98 17.29 -4.41
CA SER A 190 13.77 18.31 -3.73
C SER A 190 13.39 18.40 -2.27
N TYR A 191 14.36 18.75 -1.43
CA TYR A 191 14.21 18.72 0.02
C TYR A 191 14.68 20.03 0.65
N GLU A 192 14.00 20.44 1.72
CA GLU A 192 14.35 21.55 2.60
C GLU A 192 14.42 21.03 4.03
N ASP A 193 15.54 21.28 4.73
CA ASP A 193 15.79 20.78 6.09
C ASP A 193 15.55 19.27 6.26
N GLY A 194 15.87 18.48 5.23
CA GLY A 194 15.71 17.02 5.22
C GLY A 194 14.30 16.54 4.87
N LYS A 195 13.33 17.44 4.67
CA LYS A 195 11.93 17.12 4.36
C LYS A 195 11.65 17.35 2.88
N LEU A 196 10.82 16.50 2.29
CA LEU A 196 10.42 16.64 0.90
C LEU A 196 9.71 18.00 0.75
N SER A 197 10.25 18.91 -0.05
CA SER A 197 9.63 20.22 -0.29
C SER A 197 8.90 20.25 -1.63
N ARG A 198 9.36 19.46 -2.60
CA ARG A 198 8.82 19.50 -3.97
C ARG A 198 9.04 18.20 -4.73
N ALA A 199 8.03 17.82 -5.52
CA ALA A 199 8.13 16.79 -6.55
C ALA A 199 7.83 17.40 -7.92
N ASP A 200 8.81 17.42 -8.82
CA ASP A 200 8.69 17.97 -10.18
C ASP A 200 8.52 16.84 -11.20
N LEU A 201 7.45 16.91 -12.00
CA LEU A 201 7.10 15.99 -13.08
C LEU A 201 7.03 16.76 -14.42
N GLU A 202 6.93 16.04 -15.55
CA GLU A 202 6.80 16.69 -16.87
C GLU A 202 5.54 17.57 -16.96
N ASP A 203 4.41 17.08 -16.43
CA ASP A 203 3.09 17.70 -16.59
C ASP A 203 2.73 18.69 -15.46
N GLY A 204 3.56 18.82 -14.42
CA GLY A 204 3.31 19.70 -13.28
C GLY A 204 4.23 19.43 -12.10
N TYR A 205 3.91 20.00 -10.94
CA TYR A 205 4.63 19.75 -9.69
C TYR A 205 3.68 19.68 -8.50
N LEU A 206 4.17 19.10 -7.40
CA LEU A 206 3.59 19.20 -6.06
C LEU A 206 4.56 19.93 -5.13
N GLU A 207 4.01 20.80 -4.28
CA GLU A 207 4.69 21.45 -3.16
C GLU A 207 4.15 20.90 -1.85
N PHE A 208 5.04 20.66 -0.90
CA PHE A 208 4.75 20.03 0.38
C PHE A 208 5.07 21.01 1.52
N GLU A 209 4.13 21.21 2.44
CA GLU A 209 4.28 22.13 3.57
C GLU A 209 4.29 21.35 4.88
N PHE A 210 5.28 21.59 5.74
CA PHE A 210 5.43 20.92 7.04
C PHE A 210 5.37 21.92 8.20
N SER A 211 4.87 21.46 9.34
CA SER A 211 4.96 22.15 10.63
C SER A 211 5.63 21.22 11.64
N GLY A 212 6.88 21.49 12.00
CA GLY A 212 7.70 20.45 12.62
C GLY A 212 7.87 19.31 11.62
N ASP A 213 7.74 18.06 12.06
CA ASP A 213 7.84 16.87 11.20
C ASP A 213 6.50 16.47 10.56
N ALA A 214 5.40 17.10 10.95
CA ALA A 214 4.07 16.83 10.40
C ALA A 214 3.83 17.55 9.07
N LEU A 215 3.41 16.79 8.04
CA LEU A 215 2.94 17.27 6.75
C LEU A 215 1.59 17.95 6.95
N THR A 216 1.47 19.23 6.60
CA THR A 216 0.27 20.05 6.85
C THR A 216 -0.49 20.40 5.59
N ALA A 217 0.17 20.41 4.43
CA ALA A 217 -0.50 20.59 3.15
C ALA A 217 0.30 20.03 1.98
N VAL A 218 -0.43 19.70 0.92
CA VAL A 218 0.11 19.42 -0.41
C VAL A 218 -0.64 20.28 -1.42
N THR A 219 0.11 20.99 -2.26
CA THR A 219 -0.44 21.89 -3.29
C THR A 219 0.11 21.51 -4.65
N ASP A 220 -0.76 21.36 -5.65
CA ASP A 220 -0.33 21.15 -7.02
C ASP A 220 -0.03 22.45 -7.78
N SER A 221 0.61 22.33 -8.93
CA SER A 221 0.93 23.48 -9.80
C SER A 221 -0.28 24.24 -10.37
N ALA A 222 -1.50 23.71 -10.26
CA ALA A 222 -2.74 24.40 -10.62
C ALA A 222 -3.37 25.15 -9.42
N GLY A 223 -2.82 24.97 -8.22
CA GLY A 223 -3.29 25.57 -6.97
C GLY A 223 -4.35 24.76 -6.24
N ASN A 224 -4.62 23.51 -6.65
CA ASN A 224 -5.45 22.64 -5.81
C ASN A 224 -4.64 22.24 -4.58
N ARG A 225 -5.28 22.32 -3.41
CA ARG A 225 -4.60 22.20 -2.13
C ARG A 225 -5.39 21.32 -1.19
N ILE A 226 -4.69 20.36 -0.58
CA ILE A 226 -5.20 19.48 0.47
C ILE A 226 -4.54 19.88 1.77
N LEU A 227 -5.32 19.88 2.84
CA LEU A 227 -4.92 20.22 4.19
C LEU A 227 -4.94 18.98 5.08
N TYR A 228 -3.99 18.90 6.01
CA TYR A 228 -3.86 17.81 6.98
C TYR A 228 -3.80 18.36 8.39
N SER A 229 -4.39 17.64 9.34
CA SER A 229 -4.35 17.96 10.76
C SER A 229 -3.90 16.75 11.57
N HIS A 230 -3.06 17.00 12.57
CA HIS A 230 -2.47 15.98 13.43
C HIS A 230 -2.84 16.25 14.90
N ASN A 231 -2.90 15.19 15.71
CA ASN A 231 -3.06 15.31 17.16
C ASN A 231 -1.69 15.55 17.85
N GLU A 232 -1.66 15.57 19.19
CA GLU A 232 -0.45 15.81 19.98
C GLU A 232 0.58 14.67 19.86
N ASP A 233 0.11 13.46 19.53
CA ASP A 233 0.91 12.26 19.30
C ASP A 233 1.31 12.09 17.82
N GLU A 234 1.18 13.17 17.04
CA GLU A 234 1.52 13.25 15.60
C GLU A 234 0.71 12.30 14.70
N ASN A 235 -0.41 11.75 15.18
CA ASN A 235 -1.33 10.97 14.35
C ASN A 235 -2.19 11.88 13.48
N LEU A 236 -2.31 11.52 12.21
CA LEU A 236 -3.13 12.22 11.23
C LEU A 236 -4.60 12.02 11.51
N ILE A 237 -5.27 13.05 12.03
CA ILE A 237 -6.69 12.99 12.41
C ILE A 237 -7.64 13.52 11.34
N SER A 238 -7.14 14.30 10.38
CA SER A 238 -7.99 14.77 9.28
C SER A 238 -7.20 15.08 8.00
N ALA A 239 -7.85 14.82 6.86
CA ALA A 239 -7.47 15.30 5.54
C ALA A 239 -8.67 15.98 4.88
N PHE A 240 -8.52 17.18 4.33
CA PHE A 240 -9.65 17.92 3.79
C PHE A 240 -9.27 18.96 2.74
N VAL A 241 -10.28 19.37 1.96
CA VAL A 241 -10.25 20.58 1.13
C VAL A 241 -11.11 21.64 1.84
N GLU A 242 -10.63 22.87 1.98
CA GLU A 242 -11.25 23.92 2.83
C GLU A 242 -12.76 24.13 2.57
N ASP A 243 -13.19 24.04 1.31
CA ASP A 243 -14.60 24.13 0.88
C ASP A 243 -15.11 22.83 0.20
N GLY A 244 -14.47 21.69 0.48
CA GLY A 244 -14.70 20.43 -0.22
C GLY A 244 -14.99 19.25 0.69
N TRP A 245 -14.48 18.09 0.29
CA TRP A 245 -14.60 16.87 1.06
C TRP A 245 -13.68 16.89 2.28
N SER A 246 -13.99 16.07 3.28
CA SER A 246 -13.14 15.87 4.44
C SER A 246 -13.21 14.43 4.92
N LEU A 247 -12.09 13.89 5.35
CA LEU A 247 -12.00 12.62 6.05
C LEU A 247 -11.50 12.87 7.48
N GLN A 248 -12.08 12.12 8.42
CA GLN A 248 -11.61 12.05 9.80
C GLN A 248 -11.12 10.64 10.10
N TYR A 249 -9.98 10.55 10.78
CA TYR A 249 -9.32 9.30 11.12
C TYR A 249 -9.30 9.11 12.63
N PHE A 250 -9.69 7.93 13.09
CA PHE A 250 -9.75 7.58 14.50
C PHE A 250 -8.84 6.41 14.78
N TYR A 251 -8.13 6.49 15.90
CA TYR A 251 -7.12 5.50 16.26
C TYR A 251 -7.45 4.86 17.61
N ASP A 252 -7.04 3.60 17.75
CA ASP A 252 -7.01 2.89 19.03
C ASP A 252 -5.77 3.34 19.82
N ASP A 253 -6.01 4.00 20.96
CA ASP A 253 -5.00 4.49 21.90
C ASP A 253 -4.67 3.48 23.01
N SER A 254 -5.31 2.30 22.99
CA SER A 254 -5.14 1.27 24.02
C SER A 254 -3.88 0.41 23.83
N VAL A 255 -3.14 0.64 22.75
CA VAL A 255 -1.97 -0.14 22.33
C VAL A 255 -0.65 0.54 22.66
N THR A 256 0.31 -0.24 23.16
CA THR A 256 1.66 0.25 23.50
C THR A 256 2.57 0.42 22.30
N ASP A 257 2.30 -0.28 21.19
CA ASP A 257 3.21 -0.38 20.04
C ASP A 257 2.69 0.42 18.84
N GLY A 258 2.17 1.61 19.13
CA GLY A 258 1.66 2.59 18.17
C GLY A 258 0.14 2.57 17.98
N GLU A 259 -0.45 3.78 17.92
CA GLU A 259 -1.88 3.98 17.66
C GLU A 259 -2.27 3.50 16.25
N ARG A 260 -3.41 2.80 16.14
CA ARG A 260 -3.84 2.19 14.87
C ARG A 260 -5.21 2.64 14.43
N LEU A 261 -5.34 2.82 13.12
CA LEU A 261 -6.56 3.28 12.50
C LEU A 261 -7.68 2.26 12.70
N VAL A 262 -8.71 2.65 13.45
CA VAL A 262 -9.90 1.82 13.72
C VAL A 262 -11.15 2.33 13.01
N SER A 263 -11.20 3.62 12.65
CA SER A 263 -12.35 4.16 11.93
C SER A 263 -11.96 5.31 11.01
N VAL A 264 -12.64 5.39 9.86
CA VAL A 264 -12.62 6.54 8.96
C VAL A 264 -14.04 7.01 8.74
N THR A 265 -14.27 8.32 8.88
CA THR A 265 -15.56 8.92 8.55
C THR A 265 -15.43 10.00 7.49
N ASN A 266 -16.47 10.18 6.68
CA ASN A 266 -16.54 11.25 5.68
C ASN A 266 -17.11 12.56 6.27
N GLU A 267 -17.27 13.59 5.44
CA GLU A 267 -17.76 14.91 5.82
C GLU A 267 -19.19 14.92 6.40
N GLU A 268 -19.98 13.88 6.13
CA GLU A 268 -21.33 13.71 6.69
C GLU A 268 -21.30 12.99 8.06
N GLY A 269 -20.12 12.59 8.54
CA GLY A 269 -19.95 11.77 9.74
C GLY A 269 -20.36 10.31 9.55
N ARG A 270 -20.47 9.86 8.30
CA ARG A 270 -20.72 8.45 7.98
C ARG A 270 -19.42 7.67 8.04
N GLU A 271 -19.42 6.55 8.74
CA GLU A 271 -18.29 5.63 8.79
C GLU A 271 -18.15 4.90 7.45
N ILE A 272 -16.95 4.95 6.88
CA ILE A 272 -16.60 4.31 5.60
C ILE A 272 -15.59 3.17 5.77
N LEU A 273 -14.96 3.08 6.95
CA LEU A 273 -14.08 2.00 7.38
C LEU A 273 -14.26 1.83 8.89
N SER A 274 -14.43 0.60 9.34
CA SER A 274 -14.33 0.19 10.75
C SER A 274 -13.44 -1.04 10.85
N ALA A 275 -12.44 -1.01 11.71
CA ALA A 275 -11.49 -2.10 11.92
C ALA A 275 -11.30 -2.38 13.42
N GLU A 276 -11.15 -3.65 13.77
CA GLU A 276 -10.76 -4.08 15.12
C GLU A 276 -9.49 -4.91 15.07
N TYR A 277 -8.67 -4.82 16.12
CA TYR A 277 -7.40 -5.50 16.24
C TYR A 277 -7.36 -6.40 17.47
N GLU A 278 -6.67 -7.54 17.39
CA GLU A 278 -6.43 -8.41 18.55
C GLU A 278 -4.95 -8.78 18.66
N LEU A 279 -4.44 -8.88 19.89
CA LEU A 279 -3.09 -9.39 20.17
C LEU A 279 -3.12 -10.89 19.96
N ILE A 280 -2.51 -11.35 18.88
CA ILE A 280 -2.41 -12.78 18.60
C ILE A 280 -1.20 -13.31 19.36
N SER A 281 -1.44 -13.92 20.52
CA SER A 281 -0.41 -14.46 21.40
C SER A 281 0.17 -15.78 20.86
N ASP A 282 0.87 -15.71 19.74
CA ASP A 282 1.78 -16.78 19.32
C ASP A 282 3.20 -16.21 19.19
N MET A 283 4.01 -16.46 20.23
CA MET A 283 5.40 -16.00 20.36
C MET A 283 6.36 -16.50 19.27
N SER A 284 5.89 -17.27 18.29
CA SER A 284 6.76 -17.86 17.27
C SER A 284 7.14 -16.90 16.15
N VAL A 285 6.35 -15.86 15.86
CA VAL A 285 6.71 -14.87 14.84
C VAL A 285 6.34 -13.46 15.29
N SER A 286 7.31 -12.57 15.17
CA SER A 286 7.23 -11.15 15.50
C SER A 286 6.18 -10.45 14.64
N TYR A 287 4.91 -10.54 15.02
CA TYR A 287 3.90 -9.61 14.57
C TYR A 287 3.08 -9.15 15.76
N GLY A 288 2.96 -7.83 15.88
CA GLY A 288 2.00 -7.20 16.77
C GLY A 288 0.57 -7.61 16.41
N GLN A 289 -0.38 -7.05 17.14
CA GLN A 289 -1.81 -7.21 16.87
C GLN A 289 -2.19 -7.17 15.36
N SER A 290 -3.11 -8.04 14.95
CA SER A 290 -3.62 -8.14 13.57
C SER A 290 -5.09 -7.74 13.49
N VAL A 291 -5.55 -7.35 12.31
CA VAL A 291 -6.98 -7.04 12.06
C VAL A 291 -7.80 -8.31 12.28
N VAL A 292 -8.80 -8.26 13.15
CA VAL A 292 -9.76 -9.37 13.38
C VAL A 292 -11.15 -9.08 12.82
N TYR A 293 -11.45 -7.82 12.56
CA TYR A 293 -12.69 -7.34 11.95
C TYR A 293 -12.40 -6.21 10.97
N LEU A 294 -13.08 -6.23 9.81
CA LEU A 294 -13.13 -5.10 8.89
C LEU A 294 -14.53 -4.97 8.28
N GLU A 295 -15.08 -3.76 8.30
CA GLU A 295 -16.27 -3.35 7.55
C GLU A 295 -15.96 -2.06 6.79
N THR A 296 -16.45 -1.93 5.56
CA THR A 296 -16.25 -0.71 4.76
C THR A 296 -17.57 -0.28 4.13
N GLU A 297 -17.64 0.94 3.59
CA GLU A 297 -18.87 1.42 2.94
C GLU A 297 -19.31 0.53 1.76
N THR A 298 -18.36 -0.13 1.09
CA THR A 298 -18.59 -0.91 -0.12
C THR A 298 -18.62 -2.42 0.12
N GLN A 299 -18.14 -2.89 1.28
CA GLN A 299 -18.09 -4.31 1.60
C GLN A 299 -18.72 -4.63 2.96
N PRO A 300 -19.50 -5.73 3.04
CA PRO A 300 -20.03 -6.19 4.32
C PRO A 300 -18.90 -6.63 5.25
N ALA A 301 -19.20 -6.62 6.55
CA ALA A 301 -18.31 -7.08 7.60
C ALA A 301 -17.61 -8.41 7.27
N CYS A 302 -16.31 -8.44 7.55
CA CYS A 302 -15.40 -9.56 7.40
C CYS A 302 -14.68 -9.80 8.73
N THR A 303 -14.53 -11.07 9.12
CA THR A 303 -13.74 -11.45 10.31
C THR A 303 -12.53 -12.28 9.91
N PHE A 304 -11.43 -12.12 10.62
CA PHE A 304 -10.16 -12.75 10.29
C PHE A 304 -9.65 -13.64 11.42
N SER A 305 -9.03 -14.77 11.05
CA SER A 305 -8.38 -15.68 11.99
C SER A 305 -7.03 -16.12 11.45
N TYR A 306 -6.02 -16.15 12.30
CA TYR A 306 -4.64 -16.44 11.93
C TYR A 306 -4.14 -17.67 12.69
N GLU A 307 -3.96 -18.79 11.98
CA GLU A 307 -3.37 -20.02 12.52
C GLU A 307 -1.90 -20.13 12.12
N HIS A 308 -1.05 -19.40 12.85
CA HIS A 308 0.36 -19.29 12.52
C HIS A 308 1.10 -20.65 12.55
N TYR A 309 0.84 -21.49 13.56
CA TYR A 309 1.36 -22.86 13.67
C TYR A 309 0.93 -23.81 12.55
N ASN A 310 -0.10 -23.51 11.79
CA ASN A 310 -0.55 -24.33 10.67
C ASN A 310 -0.28 -23.63 9.32
N GLY A 311 0.21 -22.39 9.35
CA GLY A 311 0.40 -21.56 8.16
C GLY A 311 -0.91 -21.26 7.43
N ILE A 312 -2.04 -21.15 8.14
CA ILE A 312 -3.38 -20.94 7.56
C ILE A 312 -3.97 -19.65 8.08
N HIS A 313 -4.24 -18.68 7.20
CA HIS A 313 -4.97 -17.47 7.54
C HIS A 313 -6.31 -17.45 6.79
N THR A 314 -7.39 -17.08 7.49
CA THR A 314 -8.76 -17.16 6.96
C THR A 314 -9.49 -15.84 7.13
N CYS A 315 -10.17 -15.40 6.08
CA CYS A 315 -11.20 -14.38 6.10
C CYS A 315 -12.58 -15.05 5.98
N THR A 316 -13.52 -14.64 6.82
CA THR A 316 -14.92 -15.07 6.81
C THR A 316 -15.81 -13.86 6.52
N TYR A 317 -16.60 -13.94 5.45
CA TYR A 317 -17.56 -12.90 5.06
C TYR A 317 -18.86 -13.05 5.85
N ALA A 318 -19.66 -11.98 5.92
CA ALA A 318 -20.95 -11.95 6.61
C ALA A 318 -21.95 -13.05 6.19
N ASP A 319 -21.85 -13.58 4.97
CA ASP A 319 -22.68 -14.69 4.48
C ASP A 319 -22.19 -16.08 4.91
N GLY A 320 -21.08 -16.15 5.65
CA GLY A 320 -20.43 -17.37 6.11
C GLY A 320 -19.47 -18.00 5.11
N SER A 321 -19.31 -17.43 3.90
CA SER A 321 -18.28 -17.87 2.96
C SER A 321 -16.88 -17.53 3.48
N THR A 322 -15.86 -18.30 3.07
CA THR A 322 -14.48 -18.06 3.51
C THR A 322 -13.47 -18.07 2.38
N LEU A 323 -12.43 -17.28 2.57
CA LEU A 323 -11.19 -17.27 1.80
C LEU A 323 -10.05 -17.62 2.74
N ALA A 324 -9.25 -18.63 2.39
CA ALA A 324 -8.08 -19.01 3.15
C ALA A 324 -6.80 -18.99 2.29
N VAL A 325 -5.72 -18.52 2.90
CA VAL A 325 -4.34 -18.60 2.39
C VAL A 325 -3.58 -19.62 3.21
N THR A 326 -2.84 -20.52 2.53
CA THR A 326 -1.90 -21.44 3.18
C THR A 326 -0.48 -21.20 2.69
N PHE A 327 0.48 -21.17 3.61
CA PHE A 327 1.91 -20.95 3.34
C PHE A 327 2.81 -21.91 4.13
N ASP A 328 3.99 -22.22 3.59
CA ASP A 328 5.03 -22.99 4.29
C ASP A 328 5.62 -22.11 5.38
N GLN A 329 5.68 -22.57 6.63
CA GLN A 329 6.26 -21.82 7.76
C GLN A 329 7.72 -21.42 7.55
N ASN A 330 8.43 -22.11 6.65
CA ASN A 330 9.82 -21.76 6.32
C ASN A 330 9.91 -20.65 5.26
N THR A 331 8.80 -20.16 4.73
CA THR A 331 8.76 -19.09 3.72
C THR A 331 7.59 -18.14 3.96
N THR A 332 7.72 -16.87 3.58
CA THR A 332 6.56 -15.95 3.54
C THR A 332 5.72 -16.14 2.27
N GLN A 333 5.99 -17.17 1.46
CA GLN A 333 5.29 -17.37 0.20
C GLN A 333 4.13 -18.36 0.36
N PRO A 334 2.92 -18.02 -0.14
CA PRO A 334 1.81 -18.95 -0.14
C PRO A 334 2.11 -20.16 -1.01
N GLU A 335 1.65 -21.35 -0.58
CA GLU A 335 1.71 -22.58 -1.36
C GLU A 335 0.46 -22.72 -2.24
N TYR A 336 -0.70 -22.41 -1.67
CA TYR A 336 -2.00 -22.49 -2.35
C TYR A 336 -3.04 -21.57 -1.73
N TYR A 337 -4.07 -21.27 -2.53
CA TYR A 337 -5.28 -20.57 -2.12
C TYR A 337 -6.42 -21.58 -2.03
N LEU A 338 -7.28 -21.44 -1.02
CA LEU A 338 -8.48 -22.24 -0.84
C LEU A 338 -9.70 -21.34 -0.63
N TRP A 339 -10.60 -21.33 -1.59
CA TRP A 339 -11.92 -20.73 -1.43
C TRP A 339 -12.92 -21.79 -1.01
N SER A 340 -13.67 -21.51 0.05
CA SER A 340 -14.76 -22.37 0.52
C SER A 340 -16.06 -21.59 0.58
N TRP A 341 -17.09 -22.11 -0.10
CA TRP A 341 -18.44 -21.57 -0.02
C TRP A 341 -19.29 -22.49 0.85
N TYR A 342 -20.03 -21.89 1.77
CA TYR A 342 -20.88 -22.61 2.72
C TYR A 342 -22.34 -22.25 2.48
N ASP A 343 -23.24 -23.18 2.75
CA ASP A 343 -24.68 -22.89 2.78
C ASP A 343 -25.07 -22.20 4.09
N SER A 344 -26.33 -21.78 4.20
CA SER A 344 -26.89 -21.13 5.40
C SER A 344 -26.83 -21.98 6.69
N GLN A 345 -26.45 -23.26 6.61
CA GLN A 345 -26.29 -24.17 7.75
C GLN A 345 -24.80 -24.49 8.02
N GLY A 346 -23.87 -23.81 7.33
CA GLY A 346 -22.43 -24.01 7.48
C GLY A 346 -21.89 -25.26 6.79
N ALA A 347 -22.66 -25.90 5.89
CA ALA A 347 -22.17 -27.03 5.12
C ALA A 347 -21.43 -26.56 3.87
N VAL A 348 -20.29 -27.19 3.56
CA VAL A 348 -19.46 -26.84 2.39
C VAL A 348 -20.23 -27.15 1.10
N MET A 349 -20.59 -26.12 0.36
CA MET A 349 -21.19 -26.24 -0.98
C MET A 349 -20.13 -26.45 -2.05
N ARG A 350 -18.99 -25.76 -1.94
CA ARG A 350 -17.94 -25.78 -2.96
C ARG A 350 -16.58 -25.48 -2.33
N ARG A 351 -15.52 -26.08 -2.91
CA ARG A 351 -14.14 -25.66 -2.70
C ARG A 351 -13.44 -25.45 -4.03
N MET A 352 -12.58 -24.44 -4.08
CA MET A 352 -11.68 -24.19 -5.21
C MET A 352 -10.29 -24.00 -4.64
N GLN A 353 -9.33 -24.70 -5.23
CA GLN A 353 -7.92 -24.59 -4.86
C GLN A 353 -7.11 -24.16 -6.08
N THR A 354 -6.20 -23.21 -5.89
CA THR A 354 -5.21 -22.82 -6.91
C THR A 354 -3.82 -22.83 -6.29
N SER A 355 -2.84 -23.35 -7.02
CA SER A 355 -1.44 -23.27 -6.61
C SER A 355 -0.90 -21.86 -6.83
N ALA A 356 -0.18 -21.32 -5.85
CA ALA A 356 0.69 -20.17 -6.06
C ALA A 356 1.95 -20.68 -6.78
N GLN A 357 1.96 -20.68 -8.12
CA GLN A 357 3.11 -21.24 -8.85
C GLN A 357 4.38 -20.43 -8.58
N LYS A 358 5.45 -21.11 -8.17
CA LYS A 358 6.84 -20.61 -8.26
C LYS A 358 7.24 -20.56 -9.73
N TYR A 359 7.51 -19.37 -10.24
CA TYR A 359 8.33 -19.18 -11.44
C TYR A 359 9.72 -18.72 -11.04
#